data_AF-A0A499VJ89-F1
#
_entry.id   AF-A0A499VJ89-F1
#
_cell.length_a   1.000
_cell.length_b   1.000
_cell.length_c   1.000
_cell.angle_alpha   90.00
_cell.angle_beta   90.00
_cell.angle_gamma   90.00
#
_symmetry.space_group_name_H-M   'P 1'
#
loop_
_entity.id
_entity.type
_entity.pdbx_description
1 polymer ?
#
loop_
_entity_poly.entity_id
_entity_poly.type
_entity_poly.pdbx_seq_one_letter_code
_entity_poly.pdbx_strand_id
1 'polypeptide(L)'
;MVVINLLSPRRPGKVWIMLGLRTLESDDWPLWRELRLAALTDAPYAFGSTLAEWQGSGDREERWRTRLSIPGARDLVALLDGLPVGMVSGVPGGEAENVELISLWVNPTARGQGVGDYLIQAVERWGRSAVPGRCGCP
;
A
#
# COMPACT_ATOMS: atom_id res chain seq x y z
N MET A 1 40.75 -41.65 10.93
CA MET A 1 41.60 -40.45 10.74
C MET A 1 40.74 -39.42 10.01
N VAL A 2 40.19 -38.45 10.75
CA VAL A 2 39.31 -37.39 10.23
C VAL A 2 40.10 -36.08 10.28
N VAL A 3 40.31 -35.47 9.12
CA VAL A 3 40.92 -34.14 9.02
C VAL A 3 39.78 -33.14 8.90
N ILE A 4 39.54 -32.38 9.98
CA ILE A 4 38.66 -31.21 9.99
C ILE A 4 39.51 -30.03 9.51
N ASN A 5 39.23 -29.52 8.31
CA ASN A 5 39.77 -28.24 7.87
C ASN A 5 38.72 -27.14 8.09
N LEU A 6 38.99 -26.30 9.08
CA LEU A 6 38.30 -25.05 9.38
C LEU A 6 38.88 -23.96 8.48
N LEU A 7 38.11 -23.42 7.53
CA LEU A 7 38.31 -22.06 6.99
C LEU A 7 37.12 -21.64 6.10
N SER A 8 36.04 -21.20 6.75
CA SER A 8 35.26 -20.01 6.35
C SER A 8 34.07 -19.84 7.30
N PRO A 9 33.92 -18.68 7.98
CA PRO A 9 32.69 -18.39 8.67
C PRO A 9 31.60 -18.20 7.60
N ARG A 10 30.63 -19.12 7.55
CA ARG A 10 29.36 -18.87 6.88
C ARG A 10 28.76 -17.63 7.54
N ARG A 11 28.75 -16.49 6.83
CA ARG A 11 27.98 -15.32 7.26
C ARG A 11 26.53 -15.78 7.42
N PRO A 12 25.84 -15.51 8.55
CA PRO A 12 24.41 -15.81 8.63
C PRO A 12 23.72 -15.04 7.50
N GLY A 13 22.93 -15.76 6.70
CA GLY A 13 22.35 -15.25 5.46
C GLY A 13 21.62 -13.92 5.71
N LYS A 14 21.95 -12.90 4.93
CA LYS A 14 21.10 -11.72 4.80
C LYS A 14 19.73 -12.21 4.35
N VAL A 15 18.73 -12.11 5.24
CA VAL A 15 17.33 -12.14 4.82
C VAL A 15 17.16 -10.89 3.97
N TRP A 16 16.99 -11.07 2.66
CA TRP A 16 16.65 -9.97 1.77
C TRP A 16 15.19 -9.63 2.04
N ILE A 17 14.95 -8.60 2.84
CA ILE A 17 13.62 -8.04 3.01
C ILE A 17 13.17 -7.54 1.64
N MET A 18 12.16 -8.18 1.06
CA MET A 18 11.63 -7.83 -0.25
C MET A 18 10.38 -6.98 -0.08
N LEU A 19 10.53 -5.68 -0.33
CA LEU A 19 9.41 -4.75 -0.43
C LEU A 19 8.86 -4.77 -1.85
N GLY A 20 7.60 -5.19 -1.99
CA GLY A 20 6.86 -5.26 -3.24
C GLY A 20 5.60 -4.38 -3.22
N LEU A 21 5.06 -4.14 -4.40
CA LEU A 21 3.82 -3.38 -4.58
C LEU A 21 2.80 -4.23 -5.33
N ARG A 22 1.56 -4.24 -4.86
CA ARG A 22 0.43 -4.85 -5.54
C ARG A 22 -0.63 -3.79 -5.82
N THR A 23 -1.10 -3.69 -7.07
CA THR A 23 -2.33 -2.95 -7.38
C THR A 23 -3.52 -3.82 -7.05
N LEU A 24 -4.54 -3.26 -6.41
CA LEU A 24 -5.80 -3.94 -6.17
C LEU A 24 -6.83 -3.59 -7.23
N GLU A 25 -7.64 -4.57 -7.58
CA GLU A 25 -8.86 -4.37 -8.37
C GLU A 25 -10.10 -4.62 -7.49
N SER A 26 -11.31 -4.39 -8.02
CA SER A 26 -12.55 -4.54 -7.24
C SER A 26 -12.71 -5.93 -6.61
N ASP A 27 -12.19 -6.97 -7.23
CA ASP A 27 -12.28 -8.34 -6.70
C ASP A 27 -11.31 -8.59 -5.53
N ASP A 28 -10.30 -7.73 -5.33
CA ASP A 28 -9.37 -7.77 -4.19
C ASP A 28 -9.94 -7.06 -2.94
N TRP A 29 -11.24 -6.76 -2.94
CA TRP A 29 -11.94 -6.11 -1.84
C TRP A 29 -11.73 -6.76 -0.46
N PRO A 30 -11.56 -8.11 -0.31
CA PRO A 30 -11.33 -8.69 1.02
C PRO A 30 -10.02 -8.22 1.65
N LEU A 31 -8.96 -8.11 0.84
CA LEU A 31 -7.64 -7.63 1.27
C LEU A 31 -7.69 -6.14 1.63
N TRP A 32 -8.37 -5.33 0.80
CA TRP A 32 -8.57 -3.92 1.11
C TRP A 32 -9.35 -3.70 2.40
N ARG A 33 -10.43 -4.47 2.60
CA ARG A 33 -11.23 -4.45 3.83
C ARG A 33 -10.37 -4.74 5.05
N GLU A 34 -9.58 -5.81 5.02
CA GLU A 34 -8.71 -6.19 6.15
C GLU A 34 -7.76 -5.05 6.54
N LEU A 35 -7.02 -4.51 5.56
CA LEU A 35 -6.08 -3.43 5.79
C LEU A 35 -6.78 -2.14 6.24
N ARG A 36 -7.94 -1.82 5.66
CA ARG A 36 -8.69 -0.62 6.03
C ARG A 36 -9.21 -0.69 7.45
N LEU A 37 -9.73 -1.83 7.87
CA LEU A 37 -10.19 -2.02 9.25
C LEU A 37 -9.00 -1.94 10.22
N ALA A 38 -7.87 -2.59 9.90
CA ALA A 38 -6.65 -2.48 10.69
C ALA A 38 -6.16 -1.01 10.82
N ALA A 39 -6.22 -0.26 9.72
CA ALA A 39 -5.85 1.15 9.70
C ALA A 39 -6.78 2.02 10.56
N LEU A 40 -8.10 1.79 10.48
CA LEU A 40 -9.10 2.50 11.29
C LEU A 40 -9.00 2.15 12.78
N THR A 41 -8.54 0.95 13.12
CA THR A 41 -8.27 0.55 14.51
C THR A 41 -6.98 1.19 15.03
N ASP A 42 -5.91 1.19 14.23
CA ASP A 42 -4.59 1.68 14.65
C ASP A 42 -4.49 3.21 14.69
N ALA A 43 -5.02 3.89 13.67
CA ALA A 43 -4.87 5.34 13.51
C ALA A 43 -6.20 6.02 13.15
N PRO A 44 -7.26 5.95 13.98
CA PRO A 44 -8.56 6.54 13.68
C PRO A 44 -8.51 8.05 13.41
N TYR A 45 -7.55 8.76 14.01
CA TYR A 45 -7.36 10.20 13.82
C TYR A 45 -6.85 10.59 12.41
N ALA A 46 -6.33 9.63 11.64
CA ALA A 46 -5.79 9.86 10.30
C ALA A 46 -6.85 9.67 9.19
N PHE A 47 -8.08 9.28 9.54
CA PHE A 47 -9.16 9.02 8.60
C PHE A 47 -10.39 9.86 8.93
N GLY A 48 -11.06 10.36 7.89
CA GLY A 48 -12.37 11.01 8.05
C GLY A 48 -13.53 10.04 8.32
N SER A 49 -13.28 8.73 8.31
CA SER A 49 -14.27 7.69 8.64
C SER A 49 -13.88 6.95 9.90
N THR A 50 -14.84 6.35 10.57
CA THR A 50 -14.64 5.57 11.80
C THR A 50 -14.73 4.07 11.55
N LEU A 51 -14.12 3.27 12.43
CA LEU A 51 -14.24 1.81 12.38
C LEU A 51 -15.70 1.34 12.42
N ALA A 52 -16.53 1.98 13.25
CA ALA A 52 -17.93 1.64 13.41
C ALA A 52 -18.74 1.83 12.11
N GLU A 53 -18.43 2.84 11.30
CA GLU A 53 -19.07 3.06 10.00
C GLU A 53 -18.74 1.98 8.98
N TRP A 54 -17.60 1.31 9.12
CA TRP A 54 -17.10 0.29 8.18
C TRP A 54 -17.29 -1.14 8.70
N GLN A 55 -17.89 -1.31 9.88
CA GLN A 55 -18.27 -2.59 10.47
C GLN A 55 -19.79 -2.76 10.53
N GLY A 56 -20.27 -3.96 10.85
CA GLY A 56 -21.70 -4.26 10.99
C GLY A 56 -22.46 -4.05 9.68
N SER A 57 -23.47 -3.17 9.68
CA SER A 57 -24.26 -2.86 8.48
C SER A 57 -23.48 -2.14 7.38
N GLY A 58 -22.34 -1.53 7.73
CA GLY A 58 -21.44 -0.86 6.80
C GLY A 58 -20.46 -1.80 6.09
N ASP A 59 -20.31 -3.03 6.57
CA ASP A 59 -19.37 -4.02 6.09
C ASP A 59 -19.99 -4.89 4.98
N ARG A 60 -20.27 -4.26 3.85
CA ARG A 60 -20.92 -4.88 2.69
C ARG A 60 -19.97 -4.96 1.52
N GLU A 61 -19.93 -6.12 0.88
CA GLU A 61 -19.07 -6.38 -0.29
C GLU A 61 -19.23 -5.32 -1.37
N GLU A 62 -20.47 -4.93 -1.69
CA GLU A 62 -20.75 -3.94 -2.74
C GLU A 62 -20.10 -2.59 -2.44
N ARG A 63 -20.05 -2.20 -1.16
CA ARG A 63 -19.43 -0.94 -0.73
C ARG A 63 -17.91 -0.98 -0.92
N TRP A 64 -17.28 -2.10 -0.58
CA TRP A 64 -15.84 -2.28 -0.75
C TRP A 64 -15.45 -2.32 -2.22
N ARG A 65 -16.21 -3.07 -3.05
CA ARG A 65 -16.03 -3.08 -4.51
C ARG A 65 -16.20 -1.69 -5.10
N THR A 66 -17.27 -0.97 -4.75
CA THR A 66 -17.52 0.41 -5.21
C THR A 66 -16.35 1.34 -4.87
N ARG A 67 -15.76 1.20 -3.67
CA ARG A 67 -14.61 2.00 -3.26
C ARG A 67 -13.36 1.73 -4.08
N LEU A 68 -13.14 0.49 -4.53
CA LEU A 68 -12.02 0.10 -5.40
C LEU A 68 -12.31 0.35 -6.89
N SER A 69 -13.57 0.61 -7.24
CA SER A 69 -14.01 0.95 -8.61
C SER A 69 -14.11 2.45 -8.88
N ILE A 70 -13.50 3.31 -8.04
CA ILE A 70 -13.51 4.76 -8.29
C ILE A 70 -12.81 5.03 -9.63
N PRO A 71 -13.47 5.71 -10.59
CA PRO A 71 -12.88 5.97 -11.90
C PRO A 71 -11.56 6.74 -11.80
N GLY A 72 -10.53 6.19 -12.43
CA GLY A 72 -9.19 6.78 -12.42
C GLY A 72 -8.45 6.66 -11.08
N ALA A 73 -9.00 5.98 -10.08
CA ALA A 73 -8.27 5.70 -8.85
C ALA A 73 -7.25 4.56 -9.03
N ARG A 74 -6.24 4.55 -8.17
CA ARG A 74 -5.22 3.51 -8.07
C ARG A 74 -5.02 3.11 -6.63
N ASP A 75 -5.58 1.97 -6.26
CA ASP A 75 -5.43 1.38 -4.93
C ASP A 75 -4.23 0.43 -4.91
N LEU A 76 -3.33 0.65 -3.95
CA LEU A 76 -2.05 -0.04 -3.86
C LEU A 76 -1.84 -0.61 -2.45
N VAL A 77 -1.21 -1.78 -2.40
CA VAL A 77 -0.80 -2.47 -1.17
C VAL A 77 0.70 -2.71 -1.21
N ALA A 78 1.38 -2.39 -0.11
CA ALA A 78 2.78 -2.74 0.08
C ALA A 78 2.87 -4.14 0.69
N LEU A 79 3.71 -4.98 0.09
CA LEU A 79 4.02 -6.33 0.57
C LEU A 79 5.45 -6.34 1.11
N LEU A 80 5.63 -6.73 2.37
CA LEU A 80 6.95 -6.96 2.97
C LEU A 80 7.12 -8.47 3.14
N ASP A 81 8.07 -9.06 2.39
CA ASP A 81 8.27 -10.51 2.37
C ASP A 81 6.97 -11.28 2.03
N GLY A 82 6.14 -10.70 1.16
CA GLY A 82 4.85 -11.25 0.75
C GLY A 82 3.67 -10.95 1.68
N LEU A 83 3.91 -10.34 2.85
CA LEU A 83 2.87 -9.96 3.79
C LEU A 83 2.36 -8.54 3.53
N PRO A 84 1.04 -8.31 3.48
CA PRO A 84 0.50 -6.96 3.31
C PRO A 84 0.72 -6.12 4.56
N VAL A 85 1.51 -5.06 4.42
CA VAL A 85 1.95 -4.21 5.54
C VAL A 85 1.63 -2.73 5.34
N GLY A 86 0.96 -2.37 4.25
CA GLY A 86 0.55 -1.00 4.02
C GLY A 86 -0.43 -0.87 2.87
N MET A 87 -1.16 0.22 2.86
CA MET A 87 -2.15 0.56 1.85
C MET A 87 -2.07 2.03 1.49
N VAL A 88 -2.41 2.38 0.26
CA VAL A 88 -2.62 3.75 -0.19
C VAL A 88 -3.59 3.76 -1.37
N SER A 89 -4.32 4.85 -1.53
CA SER A 89 -5.19 5.09 -2.68
C SER A 89 -4.78 6.41 -3.32
N GLY A 90 -4.41 6.38 -4.60
CA GLY A 90 -4.30 7.59 -5.41
C GLY A 90 -5.63 7.84 -6.12
N VAL A 91 -6.19 9.04 -6.02
CA VAL A 91 -7.40 9.42 -6.75
C VAL A 91 -7.13 10.66 -7.61
N PRO A 92 -7.78 10.81 -8.78
CA PRO A 92 -7.70 12.05 -9.54
C PRO A 92 -8.20 13.22 -8.66
N GLY A 93 -7.44 14.30 -8.59
CA GLY A 93 -7.83 15.51 -7.88
C GLY A 93 -8.84 16.35 -8.66
N GLY A 94 -9.34 17.41 -8.03
CA GLY A 94 -10.31 18.33 -8.66
C GLY A 94 -9.76 19.12 -9.86
N GLU A 95 -8.44 19.27 -9.95
CA GLU A 95 -7.76 19.87 -11.12
C GLU A 95 -7.21 18.76 -12.03
N ALA A 96 -7.27 18.97 -13.35
CA ALA A 96 -6.96 17.97 -14.37
C ALA A 96 -5.51 17.41 -14.33
N GLU A 97 -4.65 17.99 -13.50
CA GLU A 97 -3.22 17.65 -13.40
C GLU A 97 -2.78 17.18 -12.01
N ASN A 98 -3.71 17.05 -11.06
CA ASN A 98 -3.38 16.69 -9.69
C ASN A 98 -3.91 15.29 -9.35
N VAL A 99 -3.15 14.58 -8.50
CA VAL A 99 -3.57 13.35 -7.87
C VAL A 99 -3.58 13.58 -6.37
N GLU A 100 -4.66 13.19 -5.72
CA GLU A 100 -4.77 13.19 -4.27
C GLU A 100 -4.40 11.82 -3.74
N LEU A 101 -3.52 11.81 -2.74
CA LEU A 101 -3.16 10.61 -2.01
C LEU A 101 -4.03 10.51 -0.78
N ILE A 102 -4.90 9.51 -0.76
CA ILE A 102 -5.82 9.25 0.35
C ILE A 102 -5.59 7.87 0.91
N SER A 103 -6.11 7.63 2.11
CA SER A 103 -6.12 6.28 2.71
C SER A 103 -4.73 5.65 2.90
N LEU A 104 -3.69 6.46 3.15
CA LEU A 104 -2.35 5.98 3.43
C LEU A 104 -2.26 5.40 4.83
N TRP A 105 -1.75 4.18 4.92
CA TRP A 105 -1.43 3.55 6.20
C TRP A 105 -0.31 2.53 6.04
N VAL A 106 0.50 2.43 7.09
CA VAL A 106 1.54 1.41 7.23
C VAL A 106 1.35 0.73 8.56
N ASN A 107 1.32 -0.60 8.52
CA ASN A 107 1.25 -1.46 9.69
C ASN A 107 2.37 -1.07 10.67
N PRO A 108 2.07 -0.86 11.96
CA PRO A 108 3.06 -0.47 12.96
C PRO A 108 4.32 -1.34 12.97
N THR A 109 4.19 -2.65 12.70
CA THR A 109 5.31 -3.60 12.68
C THR A 109 6.28 -3.39 11.50
N ALA A 110 5.82 -2.70 10.45
CA ALA A 110 6.59 -2.41 9.24
C ALA A 110 7.06 -0.96 9.14
N ARG A 111 6.78 -0.12 10.15
CA ARG A 111 7.26 1.26 10.19
C ARG A 111 8.78 1.31 10.36
N GLY A 112 9.40 2.38 9.86
CA GLY A 112 10.86 2.53 9.85
C GLY A 112 11.59 1.72 8.79
N GLN A 113 10.86 0.99 7.92
CA GLN A 113 11.42 0.16 6.85
C GLN A 113 11.22 0.76 5.44
N GLY A 114 10.87 2.05 5.35
CA GLY A 114 10.66 2.75 4.07
C GLY A 114 9.35 2.41 3.33
N VAL A 115 8.44 1.66 3.95
CA VAL A 115 7.16 1.25 3.33
C VAL A 115 6.29 2.45 2.93
N GLY A 116 6.21 3.47 3.79
CA GLY A 116 5.44 4.69 3.50
C GLY A 116 5.98 5.45 2.30
N ASP A 117 7.30 5.67 2.26
CA ASP A 117 7.97 6.35 1.14
C ASP A 117 7.77 5.58 -0.16
N TYR A 118 7.85 4.25 -0.10
CA TYR A 118 7.63 3.39 -1.27
C TYR A 118 6.20 3.51 -1.82
N LEU A 119 5.18 3.55 -0.95
CA LEU A 119 3.79 3.76 -1.35
C LEU A 119 3.56 5.14 -1.96
N ILE A 120 4.12 6.20 -1.35
CA ILE A 120 4.01 7.57 -1.85
C ILE A 120 4.66 7.69 -3.24
N GLN A 121 5.90 7.20 -3.40
CA GLN A 121 6.61 7.24 -4.68
C GLN A 121 5.88 6.46 -5.78
N ALA A 122 5.20 5.37 -5.43
CA ALA A 122 4.39 4.61 -6.38
C ALA A 122 3.19 5.42 -6.89
N VAL A 123 2.47 6.11 -5.99
CA VAL A 123 1.37 7.00 -6.37
C VAL A 123 1.86 8.20 -7.19
N GLU A 124 2.97 8.83 -6.80
CA GLU A 124 3.57 9.94 -7.55
C GLU A 124 3.99 9.53 -8.97
N ARG A 125 4.58 8.34 -9.12
CA ARG A 125 4.98 7.80 -10.43
C ARG A 125 3.76 7.54 -11.31
N TRP A 126 2.72 6.96 -10.72
CA TRP A 126 1.45 6.75 -11.41
C TRP A 126 0.82 8.08 -11.82
N GLY A 127 0.72 9.06 -10.92
CA GLY A 127 0.13 10.37 -11.20
C GLY A 127 0.86 11.12 -12.33
N ARG A 128 2.21 11.08 -12.35
CA ARG A 128 2.99 11.65 -13.46
C ARG A 128 2.70 11.00 -14.82
N SER A 129 2.29 9.74 -14.84
CA SER A 129 1.97 9.00 -16.06
C SER A 129 0.50 9.15 -16.47
N ALA A 130 -0.37 9.45 -15.50
CA ALA A 130 -1.81 9.59 -15.70
C ALA A 130 -2.22 11.00 -16.18
N VAL A 131 -1.39 12.02 -15.94
CA VAL A 131 -1.62 13.41 -16.34
C VAL A 131 -1.06 13.66 -17.75
N PRO A 132 -1.89 13.82 -18.79
CA PRO A 132 -1.43 14.21 -20.12
C PRO A 132 -1.12 15.71 -20.09
N GLY A 133 0.15 16.10 -20.20
CA GLY A 133 0.51 17.53 -20.23
C GLY A 133 1.97 17.85 -19.89
N ARG A 134 2.72 16.94 -19.26
CA ARG A 134 4.17 17.11 -19.08
C ARG A 134 4.93 16.69 -20.34
N CYS A 135 4.71 17.43 -21.43
CA CYS A 135 5.74 17.60 -22.45
C CYS A 135 6.86 18.44 -21.82
N GLY A 136 7.78 17.77 -21.12
CA GLY A 136 9.07 18.36 -20.77
C GLY A 136 9.86 18.57 -22.06
N CYS A 137 9.82 19.78 -22.62
CA CYS A 137 10.87 20.18 -23.56
C CYS A 137 12.15 20.48 -22.76
N PRO A 138 13.33 20.03 -23.25
CA PRO A 138 14.62 20.40 -22.69
C PRO A 138 14.94 21.89 -22.85
#